data_AF-A0A497P4A0-F1
#
_entry.id   AF-A0A497P4A0-F1
#
_cell.length_a   1.000
_cell.length_b   1.000
_cell.length_c   1.000
_cell.angle_alpha   90.00
_cell.angle_beta   90.00
_cell.angle_gamma   90.00
#
_symmetry.space_group_name_H-M   'P 1'
#
loop_
_entity.id
_entity.type
_entity.pdbx_description
1 polymer ?
#
loop_
_entity_poly.entity_id
_entity_poly.type
_entity_poly.pdbx_seq_one_letter_code
_entity_poly.pdbx_strand_id
1 'polypeptide(L)'
;MHLRFEKLNIFKLTRKDVLIITLMATAISLIMIKAYMLFYLEDPLAKRFWCVYANPGLEILDILIITLISTVATIFFSDADKIVYGFAGSFALSFVVAVVYASLFIWYVMGAERLFSQYAYDWEWVVYAGFWKMFFVMVPWIIGASAIGLVIGIIIRAWIMAV
;
A
#
# COMPACT_ATOMS: atom_id res chain seq x y z
N MET A 1 17.04 -27.52 -21.28
CA MET A 1 16.04 -26.49 -21.62
C MET A 1 16.61 -25.15 -21.21
N HIS A 2 17.38 -24.50 -22.10
CA HIS A 2 17.96 -23.19 -21.82
C HIS A 2 16.86 -22.13 -22.00
N LEU A 3 16.24 -21.71 -20.90
CA LEU A 3 15.44 -20.49 -20.89
C LEU A 3 16.40 -19.33 -21.11
N ARG A 4 16.54 -18.91 -22.37
CA ARG A 4 17.06 -17.58 -22.71
C ARG A 4 16.11 -16.58 -22.07
N PHE A 5 16.52 -16.01 -20.94
CA PHE A 5 16.02 -14.71 -20.51
C PHE A 5 16.51 -13.67 -21.52
N GLU A 6 15.89 -13.68 -22.71
CA GLU A 6 16.00 -12.58 -23.65
C GLU A 6 15.57 -11.32 -22.92
N LYS A 7 16.57 -10.48 -22.61
CA LYS A 7 16.46 -9.07 -22.25
C LYS A 7 15.05 -8.72 -21.74
N LEU A 8 14.81 -8.96 -20.45
CA LEU A 8 13.92 -8.09 -19.69
C LEU A 8 14.43 -6.69 -19.98
N ASN A 9 13.79 -6.00 -20.92
CA ASN A 9 13.98 -4.59 -21.16
C ASN A 9 13.60 -3.97 -19.82
N ILE A 10 14.59 -3.77 -18.95
CA ILE A 10 14.41 -3.14 -17.65
C ILE A 10 13.80 -1.80 -17.99
N PHE A 11 12.49 -1.66 -17.76
CA PHE A 11 11.71 -0.48 -18.09
C PHE A 11 12.49 0.72 -17.59
N LYS A 12 12.94 1.57 -18.52
CA LYS A 12 13.81 2.69 -18.17
C LYS A 12 12.95 3.75 -17.48
N LEU A 13 12.81 3.61 -16.16
CA LEU A 13 12.14 4.59 -15.31
C LEU A 13 12.95 5.89 -15.33
N THR A 14 12.27 7.00 -15.57
CA THR A 14 12.90 8.32 -15.42
C THR A 14 12.97 8.71 -13.94
N ARG A 15 13.85 9.65 -13.59
CA ARG A 15 13.91 10.19 -12.22
C ARG A 15 12.55 10.74 -11.75
N LYS A 16 11.79 11.33 -12.67
CA LYS A 16 10.43 11.82 -12.43
C LYS A 16 9.47 10.67 -12.09
N ASP A 17 9.51 9.57 -12.86
CA ASP A 17 8.65 8.41 -12.60
C ASP A 17 8.96 7.76 -11.25
N VAL A 18 10.26 7.62 -10.91
CA VAL A 18 10.69 7.12 -9.60
C VAL A 18 10.17 8.02 -8.47
N LEU A 19 10.28 9.34 -8.64
CA LEU A 19 9.77 10.30 -7.65
C LEU A 19 8.26 10.13 -7.45
N ILE A 20 7.47 10.05 -8.52
CA ILE A 20 6.01 9.86 -8.44
C ILE A 20 5.69 8.55 -7.70
N ILE A 21 6.37 7.46 -8.05
CA ILE A 21 6.18 6.15 -7.40
C ILE A 21 6.48 6.24 -5.90
N THR A 22 7.61 6.83 -5.53
CA THR A 22 8.00 6.95 -4.11
C THR A 22 7.05 7.83 -3.31
N LEU A 23 6.60 8.96 -3.87
CA LEU A 23 5.64 9.85 -3.22
C LEU A 23 4.29 9.16 -3.03
N MET A 24 3.82 8.46 -4.07
CA MET A 24 2.57 7.72 -4.02
C MET A 24 2.64 6.57 -3.01
N ALA A 25 3.72 5.79 -3.02
CA ALA A 25 3.96 4.74 -2.03
C ALA A 25 3.97 5.29 -0.60
N THR A 26 4.62 6.44 -0.39
CA THR A 26 4.67 7.12 0.91
C THR A 26 3.26 7.52 1.36
N ALA A 27 2.51 8.22 0.51
CA ALA A 27 1.15 8.66 0.83
C ALA A 27 0.22 7.48 1.16
N ILE A 28 0.23 6.43 0.34
CA ILE A 28 -0.57 5.23 0.57
C ILE A 28 -0.16 4.55 1.89
N SER A 29 1.14 4.41 2.14
CA SER A 29 1.63 3.79 3.38
C SER A 29 1.18 4.58 4.62
N LEU A 30 1.22 5.92 4.57
CA LEU A 30 0.78 6.77 5.68
C LEU A 30 -0.72 6.62 5.95
N ILE A 31 -1.54 6.53 4.90
CA ILE A 31 -2.98 6.29 5.04
C ILE A 31 -3.25 4.92 5.67
N MET A 32 -2.56 3.87 5.20
CA MET A 32 -2.67 2.53 5.79
C MET A 32 -2.26 2.51 7.26
N ILE A 33 -1.16 3.19 7.60
CA ILE A 33 -0.65 3.32 8.96
C ILE A 33 -1.65 4.08 9.85
N LYS A 34 -2.20 5.21 9.37
CA LYS A 34 -3.24 5.98 10.08
C LYS A 34 -4.45 5.09 10.38
N ALA A 35 -4.99 4.43 9.35
CA ALA A 35 -6.17 3.56 9.50
C ALA A 35 -5.92 2.44 10.50
N TYR A 36 -4.73 1.83 10.43
CA TYR A 36 -4.32 0.80 11.39
C TYR A 36 -4.22 1.33 12.82
N MET A 37 -3.54 2.46 13.04
CA MET A 37 -3.40 3.03 14.37
C MET A 37 -4.73 3.42 14.99
N LEU A 38 -5.59 4.12 14.23
CA LEU A 38 -6.91 4.55 14.72
C LEU A 38 -7.76 3.35 15.13
N PHE A 39 -7.77 2.29 14.31
CA PHE A 39 -8.49 1.06 14.62
C PHE A 39 -8.08 0.47 16.00
N TYR A 40 -6.79 0.45 16.34
CA TYR A 40 -6.32 -0.06 17.64
C TYR A 40 -6.43 0.93 18.80
N LEU A 41 -6.55 2.23 18.52
CA LEU A 41 -6.74 3.26 19.53
C LEU A 41 -8.23 3.41 19.93
N GLU A 42 -9.13 3.28 18.97
CA GLU A 42 -10.55 3.54 19.14
C GLU A 42 -11.35 2.30 19.55
N ASP A 43 -10.95 1.11 19.10
CA ASP A 43 -11.63 -0.14 19.46
C ASP A 43 -10.95 -0.81 20.68
N PRO A 44 -11.57 -0.79 21.88
CA PRO A 44 -11.02 -1.47 23.05
C PRO A 44 -10.96 -3.00 22.90
N LEU A 45 -11.75 -3.58 21.99
CA LEU A 45 -11.72 -5.01 21.67
C LEU A 45 -10.63 -5.36 20.66
N ALA A 46 -10.15 -4.41 19.85
CA ALA A 46 -9.05 -4.66 18.91
C ALA A 46 -7.75 -5.05 19.63
N LYS A 47 -7.55 -4.59 20.88
CA LYS A 47 -6.43 -4.97 21.75
C LYS A 47 -6.50 -6.41 22.26
N ARG A 48 -7.68 -7.04 22.25
CA ARG A 48 -7.82 -8.45 22.63
C ARG A 48 -7.36 -9.33 21.47
N PHE A 49 -6.14 -9.86 21.62
CA PHE A 49 -5.54 -10.91 20.79
C PHE A 49 -5.75 -10.71 19.28
N TRP A 50 -5.01 -9.74 18.71
CA TRP A 50 -4.76 -9.65 17.27
C TRP A 50 -6.02 -9.65 16.40
N CYS A 51 -7.18 -9.28 16.96
CA CYS A 51 -8.52 -9.75 16.54
C CYS A 51 -8.54 -10.12 15.06
N VAL A 52 -8.38 -11.41 14.76
CA VAL A 52 -8.23 -11.94 13.39
C VAL A 52 -9.41 -11.53 12.51
N TYR A 53 -10.57 -11.28 13.14
CA TYR A 53 -11.84 -11.00 12.50
C TYR A 53 -12.18 -9.52 12.31
N ALA A 54 -11.46 -8.59 12.97
CA ALA A 54 -11.74 -7.16 12.86
C ALA A 54 -10.61 -6.45 12.12
N ASN A 55 -10.92 -5.85 10.98
CA ASN A 55 -9.92 -5.27 10.07
C ASN A 55 -9.99 -3.73 10.09
N PRO A 56 -8.85 -3.04 9.94
CA PRO A 56 -8.85 -1.59 9.83
C PRO A 56 -9.67 -1.19 8.61
N GLY A 57 -10.57 -0.23 8.81
CA GLY A 57 -11.34 0.39 7.72
C GLY A 57 -10.67 1.66 7.23
N LEU A 58 -10.93 2.02 5.97
CA LEU A 58 -10.63 3.36 5.45
C LEU A 58 -11.85 4.25 5.61
N GLU A 59 -11.61 5.50 5.99
CA GLU A 59 -12.67 6.51 5.99
C GLU A 59 -12.94 7.01 4.57
N ILE A 60 -14.10 7.63 4.37
CA ILE A 60 -14.48 8.23 3.08
C ILE A 60 -13.44 9.26 2.62
N LEU A 61 -12.90 10.06 3.55
CA LEU A 61 -11.85 11.03 3.23
C LEU A 61 -10.57 10.36 2.75
N ASP A 62 -10.18 9.21 3.32
CA ASP A 62 -9.00 8.47 2.88
C ASP A 62 -9.18 7.96 1.45
N ILE A 63 -10.37 7.45 1.12
CA ILE A 63 -10.73 7.00 -0.24
C ILE A 63 -10.67 8.15 -1.25
N LEU A 64 -11.21 9.33 -0.89
CA LEU A 64 -11.17 10.52 -1.73
C LEU A 64 -9.72 11.00 -1.98
N ILE A 65 -8.89 11.02 -0.94
CA ILE A 65 -7.48 11.40 -1.05
C ILE A 65 -6.72 10.43 -1.96
N ILE A 66 -6.91 9.11 -1.80
CA ILE A 66 -6.28 8.09 -2.65
C ILE A 66 -6.70 8.30 -4.12
N THR A 67 -7.98 8.52 -4.36
CA THR A 67 -8.52 8.75 -5.71
C THR A 67 -7.89 10.00 -6.34
N LEU A 68 -7.79 11.10 -5.57
CA LEU A 68 -7.19 12.34 -6.03
C LEU A 68 -5.70 12.19 -6.33
N ILE A 69 -4.92 11.61 -5.40
CA ILE A 69 -3.48 11.40 -5.59
C ILE A 69 -3.22 10.48 -6.79
N SER A 70 -4.02 9.43 -6.96
CA SER A 70 -3.92 8.53 -8.11
C SER A 70 -4.22 9.23 -9.42
N THR A 71 -5.23 10.11 -9.45
CA THR A 71 -5.56 10.94 -10.61
C THR A 71 -4.38 11.85 -10.98
N VAL A 72 -3.84 12.56 -9.99
CA VAL A 72 -2.69 13.46 -10.17
C VAL A 72 -1.46 12.68 -10.66
N ALA A 73 -1.12 11.57 -10.01
CA ALA A 73 0.01 10.74 -10.40
C ALA A 73 -0.11 10.26 -11.85
N THR A 74 -1.30 9.84 -12.27
CA THR A 74 -1.59 9.37 -13.63
C THR A 74 -1.35 10.45 -14.68
N ILE A 75 -1.73 11.70 -14.40
CA ILE A 75 -1.50 12.84 -15.31
C ILE A 75 0.01 13.08 -15.49
N PHE A 76 0.80 12.93 -14.43
CA PHE A 76 2.22 13.24 -14.44
C PHE A 76 3.12 12.11 -14.93
N PHE A 77 2.66 10.86 -15.00
CA PHE A 77 3.46 9.77 -15.57
C PHE A 77 3.82 10.02 -17.03
N SER A 78 5.03 9.59 -17.40
CA SER A 78 5.56 9.87 -18.74
C SER A 78 4.83 9.10 -19.84
N ASP A 79 4.54 7.81 -19.62
CA ASP A 79 3.99 6.89 -20.63
C ASP A 79 2.96 5.93 -20.00
N ALA A 80 2.12 5.32 -20.85
CA ALA A 80 1.09 4.36 -20.42
C ALA A 80 1.68 3.14 -19.67
N ASP A 81 2.78 2.58 -20.16
CA ASP A 81 3.46 1.46 -19.50
C ASP A 81 3.93 1.87 -18.10
N LYS A 82 4.48 3.07 -17.96
CA LYS A 82 4.97 3.61 -16.69
C LYS A 82 3.84 3.87 -15.70
N ILE A 83 2.62 4.15 -16.16
CA ILE A 83 1.44 4.21 -15.29
C ILE A 83 1.21 2.83 -14.67
N VAL A 84 1.10 1.78 -15.48
CA VAL A 84 0.80 0.42 -14.97
C VAL A 84 1.88 -0.06 -14.00
N TYR A 85 3.15 -0.02 -14.41
CA TYR A 85 4.26 -0.45 -13.55
C TYR A 85 4.48 0.48 -12.37
N GLY A 86 4.22 1.78 -12.53
CA GLY A 86 4.32 2.76 -11.46
C GLY A 86 3.31 2.53 -10.35
N PHE A 87 2.05 2.21 -10.71
CA PHE A 87 1.04 1.83 -9.73
C PHE A 87 1.37 0.50 -9.05
N ALA A 88 1.75 -0.53 -9.81
CA ALA A 88 2.14 -1.82 -9.25
C ALA A 88 3.33 -1.68 -8.27
N GLY A 89 4.36 -0.91 -8.65
CA GLY A 89 5.51 -0.63 -7.80
C GLY A 89 5.14 0.19 -6.56
N SER A 90 4.26 1.18 -6.71
CA SER A 90 3.79 2.00 -5.59
C SER A 90 3.02 1.16 -4.57
N PHE A 91 2.11 0.29 -5.02
CA PHE A 91 1.36 -0.60 -4.14
C PHE A 91 2.27 -1.60 -3.43
N ALA A 92 3.22 -2.22 -4.14
CA ALA A 92 4.16 -3.14 -3.53
C ALA A 92 5.01 -2.46 -2.45
N LEU A 93 5.55 -1.27 -2.75
CA LEU A 93 6.36 -0.51 -1.80
C LEU A 93 5.54 -0.03 -0.60
N SER A 94 4.36 0.55 -0.81
CA SER A 94 3.51 1.00 0.29
C SER A 94 3.09 -0.15 1.18
N PHE A 95 2.79 -1.31 0.58
CA PHE A 95 2.41 -2.51 1.30
C PHE A 95 3.54 -3.02 2.20
N VAL A 96 4.76 -3.14 1.67
CA VAL A 96 5.91 -3.57 2.47
C VAL A 96 6.14 -2.62 3.65
N VAL A 97 6.11 -1.30 3.43
CA VAL A 97 6.27 -0.31 4.49
C VAL A 97 5.17 -0.45 5.55
N ALA A 98 3.91 -0.57 5.12
CA ALA A 98 2.78 -0.70 6.03
C ALA A 98 2.83 -2.01 6.82
N VAL A 99 3.25 -3.13 6.21
CA VAL A 99 3.42 -4.42 6.89
C VAL A 99 4.53 -4.34 7.93
N VAL A 100 5.68 -3.77 7.58
CA VAL A 100 6.78 -3.56 8.53
C VAL A 100 6.30 -2.72 9.71
N TYR A 101 5.60 -1.63 9.45
CA TYR A 101 5.03 -0.79 10.52
C TYR A 101 4.06 -1.58 11.41
N ALA A 102 3.09 -2.29 10.80
CA ALA A 102 2.10 -3.07 11.53
C ALA A 102 2.76 -4.14 12.40
N SER A 103 3.77 -4.85 11.89
CA SER A 103 4.52 -5.85 12.63
C SER A 103 5.28 -5.25 13.81
N LEU A 104 5.93 -4.09 13.64
CA LEU A 104 6.61 -3.40 14.75
C LEU A 104 5.60 -2.88 15.79
N PHE A 105 4.45 -2.38 15.36
CA PHE A 105 3.38 -1.93 16.24
C PHE A 105 2.82 -3.10 17.07
N ILE A 106 2.57 -4.24 16.41
CA ILE A 106 2.20 -5.51 17.04
C ILE A 106 3.24 -5.88 18.10
N TRP A 107 4.51 -5.93 17.70
CA TRP A 107 5.60 -6.38 18.56
C TRP A 107 5.74 -5.50 19.82
N TYR A 108 5.90 -4.20 19.63
CA TYR A 108 6.29 -3.26 20.70
C TYR A 108 5.11 -2.57 21.38
N VAL A 109 4.07 -2.15 20.64
CA VAL A 109 2.96 -1.36 21.21
C VAL A 109 1.90 -2.25 21.83
N MET A 110 1.58 -3.36 21.16
CA MET A 110 0.64 -4.35 21.70
C MET A 110 1.32 -5.36 22.64
N GLY A 111 2.65 -5.34 22.74
CA GLY A 111 3.41 -6.18 23.66
C GLY A 111 3.48 -7.65 23.28
N ALA A 112 3.39 -7.95 21.97
CA ALA A 112 3.51 -9.33 21.45
C ALA A 112 4.81 -10.00 21.89
N GLU A 113 5.88 -9.22 22.04
CA GLU A 113 7.18 -9.68 22.50
C GLU A 113 7.07 -10.50 23.80
N ARG A 114 6.17 -10.16 24.71
CA ARG A 114 6.02 -10.88 26.00
C ARG A 114 5.45 -12.28 25.81
N LEU A 115 4.67 -12.48 24.76
CA LEU A 115 4.05 -13.77 24.40
C LEU A 115 4.96 -14.59 23.48
N PHE A 116 5.67 -13.92 22.57
CA PHE A 116 6.36 -14.49 21.43
C PHE A 116 7.90 -14.36 21.51
N SER A 117 8.46 -14.16 22.71
CA SER A 117 9.90 -14.29 22.94
C SER A 117 10.28 -15.68 23.49
N GLN A 118 9.32 -16.60 23.58
CA GLN A 118 9.55 -17.92 24.15
C GLN A 118 10.20 -18.88 23.15
N TYR A 119 9.94 -18.72 21.85
CA TYR A 119 10.56 -19.51 20.79
C TYR A 119 11.17 -18.63 19.68
N ALA A 120 12.22 -19.13 19.03
CA ALA A 120 13.03 -18.37 18.08
C ALA A 120 12.29 -17.90 16.80
N TYR A 121 11.13 -18.48 16.48
CA TYR A 121 10.39 -18.22 15.24
C TYR A 121 9.01 -17.59 15.47
N ASP A 122 8.68 -17.23 16.71
CA ASP A 122 7.35 -16.70 17.02
C ASP A 122 7.08 -15.31 16.41
N TRP A 123 8.14 -14.58 16.03
CA TRP A 123 8.04 -13.33 15.27
C TRP A 123 7.37 -13.50 13.90
N GLU A 124 7.38 -14.70 13.33
CA GLU A 124 6.69 -15.00 12.07
C GLU A 124 5.19 -14.79 12.17
N TRP A 125 4.59 -15.11 13.33
CA TRP A 125 3.17 -14.89 13.59
C TRP A 125 2.81 -13.40 13.59
N VAL A 126 3.72 -12.56 14.07
CA VAL A 126 3.58 -11.09 14.09
C VAL A 126 3.66 -10.52 12.67
N VAL A 127 4.56 -11.05 11.85
CA VAL A 127 4.65 -10.68 10.43
C VAL A 127 3.43 -11.14 9.66
N TYR A 128 2.98 -12.38 9.90
CA TYR A 128 1.77 -12.94 9.29
C TYR A 128 0.52 -12.12 9.63
N ALA A 129 0.34 -11.76 10.91
CA ALA A 129 -0.77 -10.92 11.33
C ALA A 129 -0.71 -9.53 10.70
N GLY A 130 0.46 -8.88 10.69
CA GLY A 130 0.67 -7.58 10.04
C GLY A 130 0.35 -7.62 8.55
N PHE A 131 0.82 -8.66 7.85
CA PHE A 131 0.55 -8.91 6.44
C PHE A 131 -0.96 -8.93 6.16
N TRP A 132 -1.72 -9.77 6.86
CA TRP A 132 -3.16 -9.91 6.61
C TRP A 132 -3.94 -8.63 6.90
N LYS A 133 -3.58 -7.89 7.95
CA LYS A 133 -4.23 -6.63 8.27
C LYS A 133 -4.02 -5.60 7.17
N MET A 134 -2.79 -5.46 6.68
CA MET A 134 -2.50 -4.56 5.56
C MET A 134 -3.14 -5.05 4.26
N PHE A 135 -3.24 -6.36 4.07
CA PHE A 135 -3.83 -6.95 2.86
C PHE A 135 -5.30 -6.56 2.73
N PHE A 136 -6.08 -6.66 3.81
CA PHE A 136 -7.49 -6.28 3.81
C PHE A 136 -7.73 -4.77 3.67
N VAL A 137 -6.78 -3.95 4.11
CA VAL A 137 -6.84 -2.49 3.87
C VAL A 137 -6.55 -2.19 2.41
N MET A 138 -5.51 -2.82 1.84
CA MET A 138 -5.12 -2.55 0.46
C MET A 138 -6.10 -3.13 -0.56
N VAL A 139 -6.56 -4.36 -0.32
CA VAL A 139 -7.48 -5.11 -1.19
C VAL A 139 -8.82 -5.32 -0.47
N PRO A 140 -9.95 -4.81 -0.99
CA PRO A 140 -10.11 -4.15 -2.29
C PRO A 140 -9.97 -2.62 -2.26
N TRP A 141 -9.87 -1.99 -1.09
CA TRP A 141 -10.21 -0.58 -0.94
C TRP A 141 -9.22 0.38 -1.63
N ILE A 142 -7.93 0.29 -1.31
CA ILE A 142 -6.92 1.19 -1.88
C ILE A 142 -6.79 0.96 -3.38
N ILE A 143 -6.74 -0.30 -3.80
CA ILE A 143 -6.64 -0.65 -5.22
C ILE A 143 -7.88 -0.15 -5.97
N GLY A 144 -9.08 -0.35 -5.42
CA GLY A 144 -10.33 0.11 -6.03
C GLY A 144 -10.39 1.63 -6.17
N ALA A 145 -10.09 2.37 -5.11
CA ALA A 145 -10.05 3.83 -5.13
C ALA A 145 -9.00 4.36 -6.12
N SER A 146 -7.82 3.73 -6.13
CA SER A 146 -6.74 4.08 -7.04
C SER A 146 -7.10 3.80 -8.50
N ALA A 147 -7.80 2.70 -8.78
CA ALA A 147 -8.27 2.36 -10.12
C ALA A 147 -9.26 3.41 -10.65
N ILE A 148 -10.18 3.90 -9.81
CA ILE A 148 -11.08 5.00 -10.18
C ILE A 148 -10.26 6.25 -10.52
N GLY A 149 -9.32 6.64 -9.65
CA GLY A 149 -8.46 7.79 -9.90
C GLY A 149 -7.61 7.66 -11.16
N LEU A 150 -7.11 6.45 -11.45
CA LEU A 150 -6.36 6.14 -12.66
C LEU A 150 -7.22 6.34 -13.91
N VAL A 151 -8.45 5.84 -13.94
CA VAL A 151 -9.37 6.01 -15.08
C VAL A 151 -9.63 7.50 -15.34
N ILE A 152 -9.95 8.25 -14.27
CA ILE A 152 -10.16 9.70 -14.37
C ILE A 152 -8.90 10.40 -14.90
N GLY A 153 -7.74 10.05 -14.36
CA GLY A 153 -6.45 10.63 -14.75
C GLY A 153 -6.07 10.36 -16.21
N ILE A 154 -6.36 9.16 -16.73
CA ILE A 154 -6.16 8.82 -18.14
C ILE A 154 -7.03 9.70 -19.04
N ILE A 155 -8.31 9.88 -18.70
CA ILE A 155 -9.24 10.71 -19.49
C ILE A 155 -8.75 12.16 -19.52
N ILE A 156 -8.38 12.72 -18.36
CA ILE A 156 -7.86 14.09 -18.26
C ILE A 156 -6.57 14.24 -19.07
N ARG A 157 -5.62 13.30 -18.94
CA ARG A 157 -4.36 13.31 -19.69
C ARG A 157 -4.61 13.25 -21.20
N ALA A 158 -5.53 12.39 -21.65
CA ALA A 158 -5.90 12.30 -23.06
C ALA A 158 -6.49 13.62 -23.59
N TRP A 159 -7.33 14.29 -22.79
CA TRP A 159 -7.88 15.60 -23.14
C TRP A 159 -6.79 16.68 -23.24
N ILE A 160 -5.86 16.72 -22.29
CA ILE A 160 -4.73 17.67 -22.29
C ILE A 160 -3.83 17.48 -23.51
N MET A 161 -3.58 16.23 -23.94
CA MET A 161 -2.73 15.95 -25.11
C MET A 161 -3.44 16.18 -26.45
N ALA A 162 -4.77 16.28 -26.47
CA ALA A 162 -5.56 16.50 -27.68
C ALA A 162 -5.74 18.00 -28.00
N VAL A 163 -5.47 18.88 -27.04
CA VAL A 163 -5.50 20.35 -27.15
C VAL A 163 -4.09 20.86 -27.45
#